data_AF-A0A7V4IFE1-F1
#
_entry.id   AF-A0A7V4IFE1-F1
#
_cell.length_a   1.000
_cell.length_b   1.000
_cell.length_c   1.000
_cell.angle_alpha   90.00
_cell.angle_beta   90.00
_cell.angle_gamma   90.00
#
_symmetry.space_group_name_H-M   'P 1'
#
loop_
_entity.id
_entity.type
_entity.pdbx_description
1 polymer ?
#
loop_
_entity_poly.entity_id
_entity_poly.type
_entity_poly.pdbx_seq_one_letter_code
_entity_poly.pdbx_strand_id
1 'polypeptide(L)'
;MLHDATRRAPAGALLAAGWLFTAGAMAQPVTLHLHNGDRLTGTLVSESTNGVVLATGWNPALTVPADLIARREGGGTNAPAGIVAEVPAPKAEAAPPPAPAPAPPAAAPAAMAAAKPQSPTPPRWKTELRLGGDMIRGARDRDIYFGTVAVTYARPYADNPKLFFRSRTDYRADYGTTDGGETSDRMFGSNKTDFDLNERFFLYNFMGLGYDDVRRIDLQYEVGPGAGYRLVRHPKLAMNLEAGLNYQVQEREVSADLEAWQSRLGQDLSWKVYDRITLTQKATLLSNLEALDEYQFRFEANLAFGLVKNLSLNLTALDLYDTRPAPGVTRNEFQLRSSLGLTF
;
A
#
# COMPACT_ATOMS: atom_id res chain seq x y z
N MET A 1 -1.70 21.85 -55.77
CA MET A 1 -0.34 21.89 -55.19
C MET A 1 -0.53 21.96 -53.69
N LEU A 2 -0.74 20.81 -53.05
CA LEU A 2 0.24 20.09 -52.20
C LEU A 2 0.71 20.98 -51.04
N HIS A 3 0.05 20.85 -49.88
CA HIS A 3 0.46 20.01 -48.74
C HIS A 3 1.62 20.64 -47.96
N ASP A 4 1.32 21.27 -46.83
CA ASP A 4 2.11 21.04 -45.63
C ASP A 4 1.26 21.29 -44.37
N ALA A 5 0.72 20.20 -43.81
CA ALA A 5 0.01 20.17 -42.54
C ALA A 5 0.74 19.15 -41.67
N THR A 6 1.82 19.59 -41.03
CA THR A 6 2.53 18.81 -40.03
C THR A 6 1.75 18.85 -38.71
N ARG A 7 0.62 18.13 -38.67
CA ARG A 7 0.02 17.68 -37.40
C ARG A 7 0.96 16.63 -36.80
N ARG A 8 1.70 17.01 -35.75
CA ARG A 8 2.36 16.04 -34.87
C ARG A 8 1.26 15.28 -34.11
N ALA A 9 1.28 13.96 -34.23
CA ALA A 9 0.43 13.06 -33.47
C ALA A 9 0.80 13.11 -31.98
N PRO A 10 -0.15 13.03 -31.03
CA PRO A 10 0.20 12.84 -29.63
C PRO A 10 0.76 11.43 -29.46
N ALA A 11 2.05 11.35 -29.13
CA ALA A 11 2.71 10.12 -28.78
C ALA A 11 2.21 9.69 -27.41
N GLY A 12 1.31 8.70 -27.36
CA GLY A 12 0.94 8.02 -26.13
C GLY A 12 2.17 7.32 -25.54
N ALA A 13 2.81 7.95 -24.57
CA ALA A 13 3.90 7.38 -23.80
C ALA A 13 3.31 6.46 -22.71
N LEU A 14 3.28 5.16 -23.00
CA LEU A 14 3.15 4.09 -22.01
C LEU A 14 4.38 4.09 -21.11
N LEU A 15 4.32 4.74 -19.95
CA LEU A 15 5.36 4.64 -18.92
C LEU A 15 5.10 3.43 -18.01
N ALA A 16 5.69 2.31 -18.38
CA ALA A 16 5.90 1.16 -17.49
C ALA A 16 7.21 1.38 -16.71
N ALA A 17 7.13 1.58 -15.40
CA ALA A 17 8.30 1.57 -14.52
C ALA A 17 8.08 0.56 -13.39
N GLY A 18 8.45 -0.69 -13.65
CA GLY A 18 8.57 -1.73 -12.64
C GLY A 18 10.05 -2.03 -12.38
N TRP A 19 10.57 -1.66 -11.21
CA TRP A 19 11.84 -2.16 -10.69
C TRP A 19 11.68 -2.48 -9.21
N LEU A 20 11.50 -3.78 -8.91
CA LEU A 20 11.70 -4.35 -7.58
C LEU A 20 13.17 -4.79 -7.49
N PHE A 21 13.92 -4.19 -6.57
CA PHE A 21 15.16 -4.80 -6.07
C PHE A 21 14.80 -5.96 -5.14
N THR A 22 14.93 -7.20 -5.61
CA THR A 22 14.99 -8.39 -4.75
C THR A 22 16.46 -8.71 -4.46
N ALA A 23 16.86 -8.57 -3.20
CA ALA A 23 18.12 -9.10 -2.70
C ALA A 23 18.13 -10.63 -2.88
N GLY A 24 19.12 -11.14 -3.61
CA GLY A 24 19.30 -12.58 -3.83
C GLY A 24 19.75 -13.27 -2.55
N ALA A 25 18.86 -14.08 -1.96
CA ALA A 25 19.23 -15.13 -1.03
C ALA A 25 19.48 -16.41 -1.85
N MET A 26 20.65 -17.02 -1.67
CA MET A 26 21.06 -18.26 -2.33
C MET A 26 20.05 -19.38 -2.02
N ALA A 27 19.22 -19.74 -3.00
CA ALA A 27 18.22 -20.79 -2.87
C ALA A 27 18.87 -22.18 -3.05
N GLN A 28 18.92 -22.98 -1.98
CA GLN A 28 19.36 -24.38 -2.08
C GLN A 28 18.15 -25.29 -2.37
N PRO A 29 18.20 -26.13 -3.42
CA PRO A 29 17.14 -27.10 -3.70
C PRO A 29 17.19 -28.25 -2.68
N VAL A 30 16.05 -28.58 -2.09
CA VAL A 30 15.88 -29.66 -1.11
C VAL A 30 14.72 -30.55 -1.55
N THR A 31 14.89 -31.85 -1.42
CA THR A 31 13.81 -32.85 -1.56
C THR A 31 13.48 -33.43 -0.19
N LEU A 32 12.21 -33.34 0.23
CA LEU A 32 11.69 -34.01 1.42
C LEU A 32 10.86 -35.23 1.01
N HIS A 33 11.11 -36.37 1.66
CA HIS A 33 10.30 -37.57 1.61
C HIS A 33 9.46 -37.63 2.89
N LEU A 34 8.15 -37.76 2.74
CA LEU A 34 7.21 -37.82 3.86
C LEU A 34 6.89 -39.28 4.26
N HIS A 35 6.44 -39.48 5.50
CA HIS A 35 6.08 -40.81 6.02
C HIS A 35 4.94 -41.49 5.26
N ASN A 36 4.09 -40.72 4.58
CA ASN A 36 3.00 -41.22 3.74
C ASN A 36 3.46 -41.64 2.33
N GLY A 37 4.75 -41.53 2.01
CA GLY A 37 5.32 -41.87 0.70
C GLY A 37 5.39 -40.70 -0.29
N ASP A 38 4.86 -39.53 0.06
CA ASP A 38 4.88 -38.35 -0.81
C ASP A 38 6.27 -37.70 -0.87
N ARG A 39 6.58 -37.12 -2.03
CA ARG A 39 7.83 -36.40 -2.29
C ARG A 39 7.55 -34.93 -2.55
N LEU A 40 8.16 -34.05 -1.75
CA LEU A 40 8.08 -32.60 -1.91
C LEU A 40 9.46 -32.06 -2.33
N THR A 41 9.49 -31.35 -3.45
CA THR A 41 10.71 -30.72 -3.97
C THR A 41 10.53 -29.20 -3.97
N GLY A 42 11.49 -28.46 -3.42
CA GLY A 42 11.41 -27.01 -3.35
C GLY A 42 12.72 -26.37 -2.92
N THR A 43 12.68 -25.05 -2.75
CA THR A 43 13.78 -24.27 -2.20
C THR A 43 13.56 -24.02 -0.72
N LEU A 44 14.59 -24.21 0.10
CA LEU A 44 14.48 -24.01 1.55
C LEU A 44 14.40 -22.52 1.87
N VAL A 45 13.30 -22.08 2.48
CA VAL A 45 13.07 -20.67 2.85
C VAL A 45 13.41 -20.42 4.32
N SER A 46 13.06 -21.35 5.21
CA SER A 46 13.41 -21.30 6.64
C SER A 46 13.22 -22.65 7.33
N GLU A 47 14.03 -22.94 8.35
CA GLU A 47 13.94 -24.14 9.19
C GLU A 47 13.75 -23.75 10.67
N SER A 48 12.88 -24.47 11.37
CA SER A 48 12.65 -24.30 12.81
C SER A 48 12.63 -25.67 13.49
N THR A 49 12.70 -25.70 14.83
CA THR A 49 12.61 -26.95 15.61
C THR A 49 11.30 -27.73 15.37
N ASN A 50 10.24 -27.06 14.89
CA ASN A 50 8.91 -27.66 14.74
C ASN A 50 8.52 -27.93 13.28
N GLY A 51 9.35 -27.57 12.30
CA GLY A 51 9.02 -27.76 10.88
C GLY A 51 9.86 -26.95 9.91
N VAL A 52 9.70 -27.26 8.63
CA VAL A 52 10.46 -26.73 7.48
C VAL A 52 9.54 -25.95 6.55
N VAL A 53 9.95 -24.76 6.10
CA VAL A 53 9.22 -23.97 5.09
C VAL A 53 9.92 -24.07 3.75
N LEU A 54 9.21 -24.59 2.76
CA LEU A 54 9.66 -24.77 1.38
C LEU A 54 8.92 -23.83 0.43
N ALA A 55 9.63 -23.23 -0.52
CA ALA A 55 9.02 -22.63 -1.70
C ALA A 55 9.03 -23.64 -2.85
N THR A 56 7.85 -24.04 -3.31
CA THR A 56 7.64 -24.88 -4.49
C THR A 56 7.21 -24.01 -5.68
N GLY A 57 7.24 -24.55 -6.91
CA GLY A 57 6.86 -23.80 -8.11
C GLY A 57 5.42 -23.28 -8.13
N TRP A 58 4.57 -23.76 -7.22
CA TRP A 58 3.16 -23.40 -7.11
C TRP A 58 2.77 -22.84 -5.73
N ASN A 59 3.65 -22.93 -4.73
CA ASN A 59 3.42 -22.37 -3.40
C ASN A 59 4.70 -21.73 -2.86
N PRO A 60 4.74 -20.40 -2.66
CA PRO A 60 5.94 -19.71 -2.20
C PRO A 60 6.30 -19.93 -0.72
N ALA A 61 5.43 -20.56 0.09
CA ALA A 61 5.69 -20.84 1.50
C ALA A 61 4.88 -22.04 2.04
N LEU A 62 5.21 -23.24 1.59
CA LEU A 62 4.67 -24.49 2.09
C LEU A 62 5.34 -24.88 3.41
N THR A 63 4.58 -24.86 4.52
CA THR A 63 5.07 -25.31 5.83
C THR A 63 4.83 -26.81 5.99
N VAL A 64 5.91 -27.56 6.21
CA VAL A 64 5.90 -29.00 6.45
C VAL A 64 6.28 -29.26 7.92
N PRO A 65 5.36 -29.77 8.74
CA PRO A 65 5.65 -30.21 10.11
C PRO A 65 6.77 -31.27 10.16
N ALA A 66 7.67 -31.17 11.14
CA ALA A 66 8.85 -32.03 11.24
C ALA A 66 8.51 -33.52 11.49
N ASP A 67 7.38 -33.77 12.14
CA ASP A 67 6.80 -35.10 12.41
C ASP A 67 6.36 -35.85 11.16
N LEU A 68 6.23 -35.16 10.02
CA LEU A 68 5.83 -35.77 8.76
C LEU A 68 7.02 -36.13 7.85
N ILE A 69 8.24 -35.69 8.19
CA ILE A 69 9.43 -35.82 7.33
C ILE A 69 10.17 -37.12 7.63
N ALA A 70 10.15 -38.06 6.68
CA ALA A 70 10.85 -39.33 6.78
C ALA A 70 12.34 -39.26 6.38
N ARG A 71 12.68 -38.48 5.34
CA ARG A 71 14.06 -38.31 4.84
C ARG A 71 14.23 -37.01 4.06
N ARG A 72 15.42 -36.39 4.14
CA ARG A 72 15.83 -35.25 3.29
C ARG A 72 16.98 -35.62 2.35
N GLU A 73 16.92 -35.16 1.11
CA GLU A 73 18.01 -35.25 0.12
C GLU A 73 18.39 -33.84 -0.36
N GLY A 74 19.67 -33.48 -0.21
CA GLY A 74 20.23 -32.16 -0.52
C GLY A 74 20.18 -31.17 0.66
N GLY A 75 21.29 -30.45 0.89
CA GLY A 75 21.48 -29.52 2.02
C GLY A 75 22.43 -30.08 3.08
N GLY A 76 23.71 -29.72 3.02
CA GLY A 76 24.73 -30.22 3.92
C GLY A 76 24.61 -29.67 5.34
N THR A 77 24.47 -30.54 6.32
CA THR A 77 25.33 -30.68 7.52
C THR A 77 24.84 -31.82 8.40
N ASN A 78 25.80 -32.46 9.06
CA ASN A 78 25.84 -33.86 9.49
C ASN A 78 25.03 -34.19 10.76
N ALA A 79 24.71 -35.48 10.87
CA ALA A 79 24.44 -36.20 12.11
C ALA A 79 25.65 -36.15 13.09
N PRO A 80 25.47 -36.60 14.34
CA PRO A 80 25.94 -37.97 14.59
C PRO A 80 24.93 -38.86 15.32
N ALA A 81 25.21 -40.16 15.17
CA ALA A 81 24.42 -41.31 15.56
C ALA A 81 24.78 -41.83 16.97
N GLY A 82 23.89 -42.66 17.50
CA GLY A 82 24.20 -43.75 18.44
C GLY A 82 23.35 -43.75 19.73
N ILE A 83 22.92 -44.88 20.32
CA ILE A 83 22.96 -46.31 19.97
C ILE A 83 21.89 -47.01 20.87
N VAL A 84 21.39 -48.15 20.40
CA VAL A 84 20.81 -49.35 21.07
C VAL A 84 19.55 -49.30 21.95
N ALA A 85 18.60 -50.13 21.52
CA ALA A 85 17.57 -50.78 22.32
C ALA A 85 18.17 -51.85 23.25
N GLU A 86 17.57 -52.03 24.43
CA GLU A 86 17.61 -53.28 25.17
C GLU A 86 16.29 -53.48 25.94
N VAL A 87 15.69 -54.66 25.76
CA VAL A 87 14.59 -55.20 26.55
C VAL A 87 15.17 -56.32 27.40
N PRO A 88 14.82 -56.42 28.69
CA PRO A 88 14.13 -57.64 29.12
C PRO A 88 13.01 -57.40 30.16
N ALA A 89 11.94 -58.19 30.05
CA ALA A 89 11.01 -58.51 31.14
C ALA A 89 11.56 -59.73 31.95
N PRO A 90 10.85 -60.39 32.91
CA PRO A 90 9.70 -60.02 33.76
C PRO A 90 9.90 -60.42 35.27
N LYS A 91 9.10 -59.88 36.22
CA LYS A 91 8.42 -60.65 37.30
C LYS A 91 7.84 -59.76 38.41
N ALA A 92 6.64 -60.15 38.83
CA ALA A 92 6.21 -60.43 40.21
C ALA A 92 4.93 -59.68 40.62
N GLU A 93 3.87 -60.49 40.67
CA GLU A 93 2.58 -60.25 41.27
C GLU A 93 2.72 -60.07 42.80
N ALA A 94 2.11 -59.01 43.34
CA ALA A 94 1.90 -58.81 44.77
C ALA A 94 0.48 -58.26 45.00
N ALA A 95 -0.19 -58.87 45.97
CA ALA A 95 -1.61 -58.70 46.31
C ALA A 95 -2.00 -57.26 46.77
N PRO A 96 -3.29 -56.87 46.65
CA PRO A 96 -3.76 -55.50 46.92
C PRO A 96 -4.09 -55.25 48.41
N PRO A 97 -3.86 -54.03 48.92
CA PRO A 97 -4.92 -53.32 49.67
C PRO A 97 -4.81 -51.76 49.58
N PRO A 98 -5.74 -50.96 50.13
CA PRO A 98 -7.20 -51.05 50.27
C PRO A 98 -7.92 -49.92 49.47
N ALA A 99 -9.25 -49.84 49.56
CA ALA A 99 -10.13 -48.94 48.81
C ALA A 99 -9.74 -47.44 48.85
N PRO A 100 -9.93 -46.68 47.74
CA PRO A 100 -9.57 -45.27 47.67
C PRO A 100 -10.53 -44.40 48.50
N ALA A 101 -9.96 -43.48 49.28
CA ALA A 101 -10.70 -42.38 49.89
C ALA A 101 -11.30 -41.47 48.80
N PRO A 102 -12.48 -40.87 49.02
CA PRO A 102 -13.14 -40.03 48.01
C PRO A 102 -12.27 -38.82 47.67
N ALA A 103 -12.04 -38.61 46.37
CA ALA A 103 -11.29 -37.48 45.84
C ALA A 103 -11.98 -36.14 46.18
N PRO A 104 -11.21 -35.07 46.45
CA PRO A 104 -11.76 -33.72 46.54
C PRO A 104 -12.50 -33.36 45.24
N PRO A 105 -13.61 -32.59 45.29
CA PRO A 105 -14.33 -32.21 44.07
C PRO A 105 -13.38 -31.48 43.12
N ALA A 106 -13.36 -31.97 41.88
CA ALA A 106 -12.58 -31.39 40.79
C ALA A 106 -12.87 -29.88 40.69
N ALA A 107 -11.81 -29.07 40.79
CA ALA A 107 -11.89 -27.65 40.49
C ALA A 107 -12.49 -27.49 39.09
N ALA A 108 -13.57 -26.71 39.00
CA ALA A 108 -14.21 -26.36 37.74
C ALA A 108 -13.14 -25.87 36.75
N PRO A 109 -13.15 -26.32 35.48
CA PRO A 109 -12.21 -25.84 34.49
C PRO A 109 -12.30 -24.31 34.44
N ALA A 110 -11.17 -23.66 34.72
CA ALA A 110 -11.03 -22.22 34.60
C ALA A 110 -11.56 -21.83 33.22
N ALA A 111 -12.60 -20.99 33.22
CA ALA A 111 -13.21 -20.47 32.01
C ALA A 111 -12.09 -19.99 31.09
N MET A 112 -11.90 -20.69 29.97
CA MET A 112 -10.94 -20.35 28.93
C MET A 112 -11.22 -18.89 28.58
N ALA A 113 -10.33 -18.00 29.02
CA ALA A 113 -10.48 -16.57 28.79
C ALA A 113 -10.70 -16.40 27.29
N ALA A 114 -11.90 -15.94 26.91
CA ALA A 114 -12.25 -15.75 25.52
C ALA A 114 -11.13 -14.95 24.86
N ALA A 115 -10.41 -15.57 23.93
CA ALA A 115 -9.38 -14.91 23.16
C ALA A 115 -10.02 -13.64 22.58
N LYS A 116 -9.51 -12.46 22.98
CA LYS A 116 -9.96 -11.20 22.39
C LYS A 116 -9.86 -11.37 20.88
N PRO A 117 -10.90 -11.03 20.09
CA PRO A 117 -10.86 -11.18 18.64
C PRO A 117 -9.58 -10.52 18.14
N GLN A 118 -8.65 -11.32 17.61
CA GLN A 118 -7.50 -10.78 16.91
C GLN A 118 -8.08 -9.93 15.78
N SER A 119 -7.79 -8.64 15.81
CA SER A 119 -8.28 -7.74 14.77
C SER A 119 -7.80 -8.30 13.42
N PRO A 120 -8.69 -8.55 12.45
CA PRO A 120 -8.32 -9.21 11.21
C PRO A 120 -7.16 -8.44 10.56
N THR A 121 -6.06 -9.15 10.26
CA THR A 121 -4.93 -8.57 9.56
C THR A 121 -5.45 -7.99 8.25
N PRO A 122 -5.28 -6.69 7.98
CA PRO A 122 -5.80 -6.08 6.77
C PRO A 122 -5.21 -6.80 5.54
N PRO A 123 -5.98 -6.92 4.44
CA PRO A 123 -5.47 -7.51 3.21
C PRO A 123 -4.19 -6.78 2.79
N ARG A 124 -3.19 -7.54 2.34
CA ARG A 124 -1.88 -6.97 1.98
C ARG A 124 -1.97 -5.97 0.86
N TRP A 125 -2.96 -6.12 -0.02
CA TRP A 125 -3.22 -5.24 -1.14
C TRP A 125 -4.66 -4.74 -1.07
N LYS A 126 -4.84 -3.45 -1.38
CA LYS A 126 -6.13 -2.83 -1.59
C LYS A 126 -6.05 -1.97 -2.85
N THR A 127 -6.96 -2.20 -3.79
CA THR A 127 -7.01 -1.43 -5.04
C THR A 127 -8.30 -0.62 -5.10
N GLU A 128 -8.19 0.64 -5.50
CA GLU A 128 -9.29 1.57 -5.67
C GLU A 128 -9.24 2.15 -7.08
N LEU A 129 -10.30 1.94 -7.87
CA LEU A 129 -10.48 2.58 -9.17
C LEU A 129 -11.58 3.64 -9.03
N ARG A 130 -11.35 4.87 -9.47
CA ARG A 130 -12.35 5.94 -9.54
C ARG A 130 -12.45 6.46 -10.96
N LEU A 131 -13.67 6.55 -11.48
CA LEU A 131 -13.97 7.08 -12.80
C LEU A 131 -15.06 8.15 -12.68
N GLY A 132 -14.84 9.31 -13.28
CA GLY A 132 -15.80 10.41 -13.28
C GLY A 132 -15.79 11.16 -14.61
N GLY A 133 -16.88 11.87 -14.86
CA GLY A 133 -16.99 12.75 -16.01
C GLY A 133 -18.17 13.71 -15.89
N ASP A 134 -18.11 14.79 -16.67
CA ASP A 134 -19.11 15.84 -16.79
C ASP A 134 -19.30 16.17 -18.27
N MET A 135 -20.56 16.33 -18.69
CA MET A 135 -20.95 16.69 -20.05
C MET A 135 -21.95 17.85 -19.96
N ILE A 136 -21.57 18.99 -20.50
CA ILE A 136 -22.42 20.18 -20.60
C ILE A 136 -22.65 20.48 -22.08
N ARG A 137 -23.90 20.74 -22.43
CA ARG A 137 -24.33 21.12 -23.78
C ARG A 137 -25.09 22.43 -23.72
N GLY A 138 -24.83 23.35 -24.66
CA GLY A 138 -25.55 24.62 -24.72
C GLY A 138 -24.74 25.76 -25.31
N ALA A 139 -24.60 26.86 -24.56
CA ALA A 139 -23.88 28.05 -25.03
C ALA A 139 -22.39 27.78 -25.31
N ARG A 140 -21.80 26.83 -24.56
CA ARG A 140 -20.51 26.21 -24.84
C ARG A 140 -20.63 24.73 -24.53
N ASP A 141 -20.07 23.90 -25.41
CA ASP A 141 -20.06 22.45 -25.22
C ASP A 141 -18.81 22.07 -24.44
N ARG A 142 -18.98 21.38 -23.32
CA ARG A 142 -17.87 20.98 -22.44
C ARG A 142 -17.95 19.51 -22.09
N ASP A 143 -16.84 18.81 -22.25
CA ASP A 143 -16.68 17.41 -21.84
C ASP A 143 -15.46 17.29 -20.93
N ILE A 144 -15.61 16.64 -19.78
CA ILE A 144 -14.51 16.39 -18.84
C ILE A 144 -14.59 14.92 -18.42
N TYR A 145 -13.46 14.24 -18.42
CA TYR A 145 -13.31 12.86 -17.98
C TYR A 145 -12.07 12.76 -17.10
N PHE A 146 -12.16 11.95 -16.05
CA PHE A 146 -10.99 11.66 -15.24
C PHE A 146 -11.03 10.25 -14.66
N GLY A 147 -9.85 9.68 -14.52
CA GLY A 147 -9.63 8.37 -13.91
C GLY A 147 -8.61 8.47 -12.79
N THR A 148 -8.78 7.67 -11.75
CA THR A 148 -7.77 7.49 -10.72
C THR A 148 -7.69 6.03 -10.33
N VAL A 149 -6.47 5.50 -10.32
CA VAL A 149 -6.15 4.17 -9.79
C VAL A 149 -5.29 4.37 -8.56
N ALA A 150 -5.66 3.76 -7.44
CA ALA A 150 -4.85 3.74 -6.25
C ALA A 150 -4.62 2.32 -5.77
N VAL A 151 -3.37 1.98 -5.50
CA VAL A 151 -2.96 0.67 -4.98
C VAL A 151 -2.26 0.89 -3.67
N THR A 152 -2.75 0.27 -2.60
CA THR A 152 -2.15 0.31 -1.27
C THR A 152 -1.63 -1.06 -0.92
N TYR A 153 -0.33 -1.16 -0.70
CA TYR A 153 0.33 -2.32 -0.10
C TYR A 153 0.60 -2.06 1.38
N ALA A 154 0.26 -3.02 2.24
CA ALA A 154 0.54 -2.95 3.67
C ALA A 154 1.04 -4.29 4.20
N ARG A 155 2.15 -4.28 4.92
CA ARG A 155 2.66 -5.47 5.62
C ARG A 155 3.10 -5.12 7.05
N PRO A 156 2.79 -5.97 8.04
CA PRO A 156 3.37 -5.84 9.36
C PRO A 156 4.87 -6.17 9.34
N TYR A 157 5.63 -5.64 10.30
CA TYR A 157 7.02 -6.05 10.51
C TYR A 157 7.10 -7.43 11.16
N ALA A 158 8.14 -8.19 10.85
CA ALA A 158 8.36 -9.53 11.37
C ALA A 158 8.50 -9.53 12.91
N ASP A 159 9.29 -8.59 13.43
CA ASP A 159 9.60 -8.51 14.87
C ASP A 159 8.51 -7.79 15.68
N ASN A 160 7.68 -6.96 15.03
CA ASN A 160 6.62 -6.22 15.70
C ASN A 160 5.38 -6.07 14.79
N PRO A 161 4.36 -6.93 14.93
CA PRO A 161 3.20 -6.93 14.05
C PRO A 161 2.27 -5.71 14.21
N LYS A 162 2.55 -4.81 15.17
CA LYS A 162 1.81 -3.54 15.33
C LYS A 162 2.34 -2.42 14.44
N LEU A 163 3.55 -2.57 13.92
CA LEU A 163 4.23 -1.63 13.04
C LEU A 163 4.14 -2.13 11.60
N PHE A 164 3.92 -1.20 10.68
CA PHE A 164 3.66 -1.54 9.29
C PHE A 164 4.60 -0.79 8.35
N PHE A 165 5.00 -1.50 7.31
CA PHE A 165 5.41 -0.89 6.05
C PHE A 165 4.16 -0.68 5.22
N ARG A 166 3.95 0.55 4.72
CA ARG A 166 2.82 0.88 3.85
C ARG A 166 3.35 1.59 2.62
N SER A 167 2.92 1.19 1.43
CA SER A 167 3.22 1.90 0.21
C SER A 167 1.91 2.14 -0.54
N ARG A 168 1.61 3.40 -0.86
CA ARG A 168 0.44 3.78 -1.63
C ARG A 168 0.90 4.42 -2.94
N THR A 169 0.48 3.81 -4.04
CA THR A 169 0.66 4.36 -5.39
C THR A 169 -0.67 4.91 -5.87
N ASP A 170 -0.71 6.17 -6.28
CA ASP A 170 -1.87 6.82 -6.90
C ASP A 170 -1.48 7.25 -8.32
N TYR A 171 -2.30 6.92 -9.31
CA TYR A 171 -2.17 7.36 -10.69
C TYR A 171 -3.46 8.02 -11.15
N ARG A 172 -3.37 9.21 -11.71
CA ARG A 172 -4.52 10.01 -12.19
C ARG A 172 -4.29 10.43 -13.63
N ALA A 173 -5.36 10.41 -14.41
CA ALA A 173 -5.43 11.03 -15.72
C ALA A 173 -6.68 11.92 -15.79
N ASP A 174 -6.56 13.11 -16.37
CA ASP A 174 -7.65 14.04 -16.62
C ASP A 174 -7.62 14.47 -18.08
N TYR A 175 -8.77 14.37 -18.76
CA TYR A 175 -8.95 14.88 -20.11
C TYR A 175 -10.20 15.75 -20.18
N GLY A 176 -10.17 16.87 -20.88
CA GLY A 176 -11.36 17.69 -21.06
C GLY A 176 -11.25 18.72 -22.16
N THR A 177 -12.38 19.01 -22.79
CA THR A 177 -12.50 19.94 -23.91
C THR A 177 -13.62 20.95 -23.67
N THR A 178 -13.47 22.15 -24.22
CA THR A 178 -14.53 23.17 -24.32
C THR A 178 -14.56 23.70 -25.76
N ASP A 179 -15.71 23.60 -26.41
CA ASP A 179 -15.92 23.98 -27.82
C ASP A 179 -14.90 23.33 -28.78
N GLY A 180 -14.48 22.10 -28.46
CA GLY A 180 -13.47 21.35 -29.21
C GLY A 180 -12.02 21.75 -28.93
N GLY A 181 -11.78 22.81 -28.14
CA GLY A 181 -10.46 23.16 -27.63
C GLY A 181 -10.12 22.38 -26.36
N GLU A 182 -8.87 21.93 -26.24
CA GLU A 182 -8.40 21.21 -25.05
C GLU A 182 -8.29 22.14 -23.84
N THR A 183 -8.80 21.69 -22.71
CA THR A 183 -8.86 22.44 -21.44
C THR A 183 -8.32 21.64 -20.26
N SER A 184 -8.11 20.33 -20.44
CA SER A 184 -7.33 19.49 -19.53
C SER A 184 -6.72 18.36 -20.36
N ASP A 185 -5.42 18.19 -20.28
CA ASP A 185 -4.72 16.95 -20.62
C ASP A 185 -3.52 16.86 -19.66
N ARG A 186 -3.64 15.94 -18.71
CA ARG A 186 -2.61 15.74 -17.69
C ARG A 186 -2.66 14.34 -17.13
N MET A 187 -1.48 13.86 -16.77
CA MET A 187 -1.32 12.62 -16.02
C MET A 187 -0.37 12.84 -14.85
N PHE A 188 -0.68 12.23 -13.72
CA PHE A 188 0.18 12.28 -12.55
C PHE A 188 0.17 10.95 -11.80
N GLY A 189 1.35 10.35 -11.68
CA GLY A 189 1.62 9.20 -10.84
C GLY A 189 2.37 9.63 -9.58
N SER A 190 2.05 9.03 -8.45
CA SER A 190 2.79 9.22 -7.20
C SER A 190 2.89 7.93 -6.42
N ASN A 191 3.97 7.78 -5.66
CA ASN A 191 4.13 6.74 -4.67
C ASN A 191 4.53 7.39 -3.34
N LYS A 192 3.87 6.97 -2.27
CA LYS A 192 4.27 7.31 -0.90
C LYS A 192 4.51 6.05 -0.12
N THR A 193 5.69 5.93 0.46
CA THR A 193 6.08 4.78 1.25
C THR A 193 6.37 5.21 2.68
N ASP A 194 5.61 4.65 3.62
CA ASP A 194 5.69 4.91 5.05
C ASP A 194 6.35 3.74 5.79
N PHE A 195 7.23 4.08 6.73
CA PHE A 195 7.92 3.18 7.64
C PHE A 195 7.60 3.57 9.07
N ASP A 196 6.87 2.72 9.79
CA ASP A 196 6.55 2.96 11.18
C ASP A 196 7.78 2.78 12.06
N LEU A 197 8.14 3.80 12.84
CA LEU A 197 9.20 3.71 13.85
C LEU A 197 8.64 3.19 15.17
N ASN A 198 7.43 3.64 15.52
CA ASN A 198 6.66 3.15 16.65
C ASN A 198 5.15 3.36 16.36
N GLU A 199 4.29 3.15 17.36
CA GLU A 199 2.85 3.24 17.17
C GLU A 199 2.34 4.65 16.80
N ARG A 200 3.14 5.71 17.05
CA ARG A 200 2.82 7.12 16.77
C ARG A 200 3.65 7.74 15.66
N PHE A 201 4.96 7.51 15.63
CA PHE A 201 5.88 8.13 14.67
C PHE A 201 6.17 7.23 13.48
N PHE A 202 6.30 7.83 12.31
CA PHE A 202 6.72 7.15 11.08
C PHE A 202 7.62 8.05 10.25
N LEU A 203 8.45 7.44 9.40
CA LEU A 203 9.14 8.13 8.32
C LEU A 203 8.39 7.86 7.02
N TYR A 204 8.51 8.76 6.06
CA TYR A 204 8.00 8.52 4.72
C TYR A 204 8.98 9.00 3.66
N ASN A 205 8.85 8.42 2.47
CA ASN A 205 9.37 8.99 1.25
C ASN A 205 8.23 9.10 0.24
N PHE A 206 8.13 10.26 -0.40
CA PHE A 206 7.17 10.55 -1.44
C PHE A 206 7.91 10.74 -2.76
N MET A 207 7.33 10.23 -3.84
CA MET A 207 7.81 10.40 -5.21
C MET A 207 6.61 10.69 -6.11
N GLY A 208 6.77 11.60 -7.07
CA GLY A 208 5.75 11.96 -8.04
C GLY A 208 6.36 12.17 -9.42
N LEU A 209 5.60 11.86 -10.46
CA LEU A 209 5.94 12.15 -11.84
C LEU A 209 4.68 12.39 -12.68
N GLY A 210 4.77 13.22 -13.70
CA GLY A 210 3.65 13.48 -14.60
C GLY A 210 3.93 14.55 -15.64
N TYR A 211 2.88 14.97 -16.32
CA TYR A 211 2.89 16.07 -17.28
C TYR A 211 1.56 16.84 -17.19
N ASP A 212 1.52 18.06 -17.71
CA ASP A 212 0.31 18.88 -17.86
C ASP A 212 0.42 19.75 -19.12
N ASP A 213 -0.19 19.30 -20.22
CA ASP A 213 -0.03 19.91 -21.54
C ASP A 213 -0.68 21.29 -21.61
N VAL A 214 -1.83 21.45 -20.94
CA VAL A 214 -2.55 22.73 -20.88
C VAL A 214 -1.72 23.78 -20.13
N ARG A 215 -0.96 23.37 -19.12
CA ARG A 215 0.00 24.22 -18.41
C ARG A 215 1.38 24.27 -19.06
N ARG A 216 1.60 23.60 -20.20
CA ARG A 216 2.88 23.56 -20.92
C ARG A 216 4.03 22.98 -20.08
N ILE A 217 3.70 21.95 -19.31
CA ILE A 217 4.65 21.19 -18.48
C ILE A 217 4.86 19.83 -19.16
N ASP A 218 5.98 19.69 -19.86
CA ASP A 218 6.31 18.47 -20.60
C ASP A 218 6.66 17.31 -19.65
N LEU A 219 7.31 17.65 -18.54
CA LEU A 219 7.65 16.71 -17.47
C LEU A 219 7.70 17.43 -16.13
N GLN A 220 7.08 16.84 -15.12
CA GLN A 220 7.30 17.20 -13.73
C GLN A 220 7.67 15.96 -12.93
N TYR A 221 8.60 16.10 -12.00
CA TYR A 221 8.87 15.09 -11.00
C TYR A 221 9.15 15.72 -9.65
N GLU A 222 8.86 14.97 -8.60
CA GLU A 222 9.13 15.38 -7.23
C GLU A 222 9.56 14.21 -6.37
N VAL A 223 10.44 14.49 -5.41
CA VAL A 223 10.86 13.53 -4.40
C VAL A 223 10.97 14.23 -3.05
N GLY A 224 10.37 13.64 -2.03
CA GLY A 224 10.28 14.28 -0.73
C GLY A 224 10.32 13.29 0.44
N PRO A 225 11.45 13.16 1.15
CA PRO A 225 11.49 12.45 2.42
C PRO A 225 10.90 13.31 3.55
N GLY A 226 10.36 12.64 4.56
CA GLY A 226 9.88 13.32 5.75
C GLY A 226 9.54 12.37 6.89
N ALA A 227 8.96 12.95 7.94
CA ALA A 227 8.47 12.24 9.10
C ALA A 227 7.04 12.66 9.40
N GLY A 228 6.31 11.78 10.09
CA GLY A 228 4.95 12.04 10.48
C GLY A 228 4.61 11.51 11.87
N TYR A 229 3.52 12.06 12.39
CA TYR A 229 2.95 11.75 13.68
C TYR A 229 1.48 11.39 13.53
N ARG A 230 1.10 10.21 14.03
CA ARG A 230 -0.28 9.76 14.11
C ARG A 230 -0.94 10.42 15.31
N LEU A 231 -1.70 11.48 15.05
CA LEU A 231 -2.41 12.23 16.07
C LEU A 231 -3.59 11.41 16.63
N VAL A 232 -4.34 10.76 15.75
CA VAL A 232 -5.48 9.89 16.13
C VAL A 232 -5.35 8.55 15.43
N ARG A 233 -5.48 7.46 16.21
CA ARG A 233 -5.45 6.08 15.70
C ARG A 233 -6.60 5.29 16.27
N HIS A 234 -7.71 5.27 15.54
CA HIS A 234 -8.93 4.56 15.91
C HIS A 234 -9.51 3.84 14.68
N PRO A 235 -10.19 2.68 14.83
CA PRO A 235 -10.75 1.93 13.68
C PRO A 235 -11.70 2.73 12.78
N LYS A 236 -12.35 3.76 13.33
CA LYS A 236 -13.26 4.66 12.58
C LYS A 236 -12.65 6.02 12.24
N LEU A 237 -11.54 6.40 12.86
CA LEU A 237 -10.98 7.75 12.75
C LEU A 237 -9.46 7.66 12.83
N ALA A 238 -8.77 8.09 11.78
CA ALA A 238 -7.33 8.20 11.74
C ALA A 238 -6.94 9.60 11.29
N MET A 239 -5.97 10.20 11.97
CA MET A 239 -5.46 11.52 11.62
C MET A 239 -3.94 11.53 11.79
N ASN A 240 -3.24 12.02 10.76
CA ASN A 240 -1.79 12.13 10.72
C ASN A 240 -1.39 13.56 10.41
N LEU A 241 -0.28 13.98 10.99
CA LEU A 241 0.43 15.21 10.65
C LEU A 241 1.82 14.85 10.13
N GLU A 242 2.32 15.61 9.17
CA GLU A 242 3.54 15.31 8.45
C GLU A 242 4.37 16.56 8.22
N ALA A 243 5.69 16.40 8.25
CA ALA A 243 6.64 17.43 7.90
C ALA A 243 7.83 16.80 7.15
N GLY A 244 8.31 17.45 6.11
CA GLY A 244 9.42 16.96 5.32
C GLY A 244 9.99 18.00 4.36
N LEU A 245 10.89 17.54 3.52
CA LEU A 245 11.45 18.29 2.40
C LEU A 245 10.86 17.72 1.10
N ASN A 246 10.80 18.53 0.06
CA ASN A 246 10.38 18.15 -1.28
C ASN A 246 11.30 18.83 -2.28
N TYR A 247 11.90 18.07 -3.17
CA TYR A 247 12.63 18.58 -4.32
C TYR A 247 11.74 18.40 -5.54
N GLN A 248 11.47 19.49 -6.25
CA GLN A 248 10.58 19.52 -7.40
C GLN A 248 11.31 20.07 -8.61
N VAL A 249 11.11 19.41 -9.74
CA VAL A 249 11.53 19.89 -11.05
C VAL A 249 10.36 19.89 -12.02
N GLN A 250 10.24 20.94 -12.81
CA GLN A 250 9.28 21.04 -13.92
C GLN A 250 10.00 21.55 -15.16
N GLU A 251 10.02 20.73 -16.21
CA GLU A 251 10.44 21.11 -17.55
C GLU A 251 9.26 21.78 -18.25
N ARG A 252 9.44 23.04 -18.67
CA ARG A 252 8.34 23.86 -19.20
C ARG A 252 8.64 24.30 -20.64
N GLU A 253 7.66 24.17 -21.53
CA GLU A 253 7.87 24.44 -22.96
C GLU A 253 8.17 25.92 -23.27
N VAL A 254 7.51 26.84 -22.53
CA VAL A 254 7.51 28.28 -22.86
C VAL A 254 8.24 29.14 -21.83
N SER A 255 8.20 28.75 -20.56
CA SER A 255 8.84 29.49 -19.46
C SER A 255 10.12 28.81 -19.01
N ALA A 256 10.94 29.50 -18.22
CA ALA A 256 12.08 28.86 -17.57
C ALA A 256 11.64 27.63 -16.76
N ASP A 257 12.49 26.60 -16.77
CA ASP A 257 12.32 25.42 -15.95
C ASP A 257 12.26 25.81 -14.47
N LEU A 258 11.43 25.08 -13.73
CA LEU A 258 11.35 25.22 -12.29
C LEU A 258 12.22 24.15 -11.66
N GLU A 259 13.14 24.56 -10.81
CA GLU A 259 13.82 23.68 -9.86
C GLU A 259 13.72 24.33 -8.49
N ALA A 260 13.19 23.61 -7.51
CA ALA A 260 12.96 24.16 -6.19
C ALA A 260 13.09 23.13 -5.08
N TRP A 261 13.74 23.56 -3.99
CA TRP A 261 13.64 22.90 -2.70
C TRP A 261 12.49 23.52 -1.90
N GLN A 262 11.61 22.68 -1.41
CA GLN A 262 10.41 23.07 -0.69
C GLN A 262 10.36 22.38 0.68
N SER A 263 9.85 23.09 1.68
CA SER A 263 9.31 22.43 2.87
C SER A 263 7.94 21.85 2.54
N ARG A 264 7.61 20.69 3.12
CA ARG A 264 6.30 20.04 2.98
C ARG A 264 5.68 19.87 4.36
N LEU A 265 4.52 20.47 4.57
CA LEU A 265 3.67 20.20 5.73
C LEU A 265 2.38 19.52 5.26
N GLY A 266 2.00 18.43 5.92
CA GLY A 266 0.88 17.60 5.54
C GLY A 266 -0.06 17.30 6.70
N GLN A 267 -1.34 17.16 6.37
CA GLN A 267 -2.37 16.65 7.27
C GLN A 267 -3.26 15.67 6.50
N ASP A 268 -3.36 14.43 6.97
CA ASP A 268 -4.22 13.41 6.42
C ASP A 268 -5.27 13.00 7.46
N LEU A 269 -6.55 12.97 7.07
CA LEU A 269 -7.67 12.52 7.89
C LEU A 269 -8.47 11.46 7.13
N SER A 270 -8.82 10.37 7.81
CA SER A 270 -9.76 9.37 7.35
C SER A 270 -10.78 9.09 8.44
N TRP A 271 -12.04 9.36 8.15
CA TRP A 271 -13.14 9.25 9.10
C TRP A 271 -14.30 8.46 8.50
N LYS A 272 -14.56 7.28 9.06
CA LYS A 272 -15.78 6.51 8.83
C LYS A 272 -16.92 7.12 9.65
N VAL A 273 -17.59 8.12 9.09
CA VAL A 273 -18.69 8.86 9.70
C VAL A 273 -19.85 7.92 10.02
N TYR A 274 -20.22 7.09 9.05
CA TYR A 274 -21.23 6.04 9.16
C TYR A 274 -20.77 4.78 8.41
N ASP A 275 -21.50 3.67 8.52
CA ASP A 275 -21.08 2.40 7.91
C ASP A 275 -20.84 2.46 6.40
N ARG A 276 -21.61 3.31 5.73
CA ARG A 276 -21.54 3.57 4.28
C ARG A 276 -20.98 4.95 3.92
N ILE A 277 -20.56 5.77 4.89
CA ILE A 277 -20.09 7.13 4.61
C ILE A 277 -18.69 7.29 5.18
N THR A 278 -17.72 7.54 4.31
CA THR A 278 -16.33 7.81 4.69
C THR A 278 -15.93 9.18 4.17
N LEU A 279 -15.45 10.04 5.06
CA LEU A 279 -14.81 11.30 4.72
C LEU A 279 -13.29 11.09 4.75
N THR A 280 -12.61 11.48 3.68
CA THR A 280 -11.16 11.62 3.66
C THR A 280 -10.81 13.06 3.37
N GLN A 281 -9.81 13.58 4.05
CA GLN A 281 -9.32 14.95 3.85
C GLN A 281 -7.80 14.93 3.84
N LYS A 282 -7.21 15.63 2.88
CA LYS A 282 -5.77 15.85 2.77
C LYS A 282 -5.50 17.34 2.62
N ALA A 283 -4.63 17.89 3.44
CA ALA A 283 -4.12 19.25 3.28
C ALA A 283 -2.59 19.19 3.17
N THR A 284 -2.03 19.83 2.15
CA THR A 284 -0.59 19.94 1.95
C THR A 284 -0.20 21.38 1.72
N LEU A 285 0.81 21.87 2.44
CA LEU A 285 1.47 23.13 2.18
C LEU A 285 2.90 22.85 1.73
N LEU A 286 3.24 23.31 0.53
CA LEU A 286 4.60 23.30 -0.01
C LEU A 286 5.09 24.74 -0.02
N SER A 287 6.17 25.06 0.69
CA SER A 287 6.75 26.43 0.70
C SER A 287 8.17 26.39 0.18
N ASN A 288 8.50 27.25 -0.78
CA ASN A 288 9.86 27.35 -1.33
C ASN A 288 10.84 27.78 -0.23
N LEU A 289 11.92 27.03 -0.05
CA LEU A 289 12.92 27.30 1.00
C LEU A 289 13.80 28.51 0.71
N GLU A 290 13.91 28.91 -0.57
CA GLU A 290 14.69 30.07 -1.00
C GLU A 290 13.84 31.36 -1.01
N ALA A 291 12.52 31.22 -1.10
CA ALA A 291 11.55 32.33 -1.14
C ALA A 291 10.25 31.91 -0.45
N LEU A 292 10.17 32.08 0.87
CA LEU A 292 9.04 31.58 1.70
C LEU A 292 7.70 32.26 1.41
N ASP A 293 7.69 33.39 0.72
CA ASP A 293 6.49 34.04 0.19
C ASP A 293 5.91 33.30 -1.03
N GLU A 294 6.67 32.38 -1.61
CA GLU A 294 6.25 31.48 -2.68
C GLU A 294 5.83 30.12 -2.09
N TYR A 295 4.54 29.83 -2.14
CA TYR A 295 3.98 28.57 -1.63
C TYR A 295 2.80 28.07 -2.46
N GLN A 296 2.59 26.76 -2.36
CA GLN A 296 1.45 26.04 -2.90
C GLN A 296 0.70 25.37 -1.76
N PHE A 297 -0.59 25.65 -1.65
CA PHE A 297 -1.49 24.98 -0.72
C PHE A 297 -2.49 24.13 -1.50
N ARG A 298 -2.61 22.86 -1.13
CA ARG A 298 -3.57 21.92 -1.71
C ARG A 298 -4.44 21.34 -0.62
N PHE A 299 -5.74 21.51 -0.75
CA PHE A 299 -6.76 20.91 0.10
C PHE A 299 -7.65 19.99 -0.74
N GLU A 300 -7.79 18.73 -0.34
CA GLU A 300 -8.68 17.77 -0.98
C GLU A 300 -9.57 17.12 0.07
N ALA A 301 -10.89 17.20 -0.11
CA ALA A 301 -11.88 16.52 0.70
C ALA A 301 -12.71 15.60 -0.18
N ASN A 302 -12.76 14.31 0.16
CA ASN A 302 -13.52 13.30 -0.56
C ASN A 302 -14.52 12.63 0.38
N LEU A 303 -15.79 12.68 0.00
CA LEU A 303 -16.90 12.02 0.67
C LEU A 303 -17.35 10.83 -0.17
N ALA A 304 -17.10 9.63 0.35
CA ALA A 304 -17.44 8.36 -0.28
C ALA A 304 -18.70 7.75 0.35
N PHE A 305 -19.72 7.55 -0.48
CA PHE A 305 -20.99 6.90 -0.15
C PHE A 305 -21.03 5.49 -0.73
N GLY A 306 -20.96 4.46 0.11
CA GLY A 306 -21.10 3.07 -0.29
C GLY A 306 -22.51 2.77 -0.80
N LEU A 307 -22.63 2.43 -2.09
CA LEU A 307 -23.89 2.10 -2.74
C LEU A 307 -24.21 0.61 -2.55
N VAL A 308 -23.28 -0.24 -2.98
CA VAL A 308 -23.31 -1.70 -2.81
C VAL A 308 -21.93 -2.19 -2.41
N LYS A 309 -21.76 -3.51 -2.21
CA LYS A 309 -20.45 -4.09 -1.93
C LYS A 309 -19.45 -3.65 -3.00
N ASN A 310 -18.34 -3.07 -2.56
CA ASN A 310 -17.22 -2.63 -3.39
C ASN A 310 -17.49 -1.45 -4.34
N LEU A 311 -18.71 -0.90 -4.41
CA LEU A 311 -19.05 0.26 -5.25
C LEU A 311 -19.44 1.47 -4.39
N SER A 312 -18.86 2.63 -4.67
CA SER A 312 -19.17 3.90 -4.01
C SER A 312 -19.45 5.03 -5.00
N LEU A 313 -20.33 5.95 -4.61
CA LEU A 313 -20.39 7.30 -5.19
C LEU A 313 -19.46 8.20 -4.39
N ASN A 314 -18.63 8.98 -5.07
CA ASN A 314 -17.64 9.84 -4.44
C ASN A 314 -17.85 11.28 -4.88
N LEU A 315 -17.91 12.19 -3.93
CA LEU A 315 -17.86 13.64 -4.15
C LEU A 315 -16.53 14.17 -3.65
N THR A 316 -15.75 14.79 -4.53
CA THR A 316 -14.42 15.32 -4.21
C THR A 316 -14.41 16.82 -4.42
N ALA A 317 -14.10 17.58 -3.37
CA ALA A 317 -13.74 18.98 -3.44
C ALA A 317 -12.21 19.10 -3.40
N LEU A 318 -11.65 19.82 -4.37
CA LEU A 318 -10.23 20.11 -4.48
C LEU A 318 -10.07 21.62 -4.55
N ASP A 319 -9.24 22.17 -3.68
CA ASP A 319 -8.84 23.57 -3.72
C ASP A 319 -7.31 23.61 -3.82
N LEU A 320 -6.83 24.28 -4.86
CA LEU A 320 -5.41 24.45 -5.15
C LEU A 320 -5.12 25.94 -5.20
N TYR A 321 -4.31 26.40 -4.27
CA TYR A 321 -3.79 27.75 -4.23
C TYR A 321 -2.29 27.73 -4.53
N ASP A 322 -1.85 28.54 -5.49
CA ASP A 322 -0.46 28.69 -5.90
C ASP A 322 -0.12 30.17 -6.04
N THR A 323 0.92 30.62 -5.36
CA THR A 323 1.42 32.00 -5.46
C THR A 323 2.18 32.29 -6.77
N ARG A 324 2.73 31.25 -7.41
CA ARG A 324 3.48 31.33 -8.68
C ARG A 324 2.92 30.36 -9.74
N PRO A 325 1.65 30.54 -10.16
CA PRO A 325 1.08 29.71 -11.21
C PRO A 325 1.77 29.97 -12.55
N ALA A 326 1.64 29.03 -13.49
CA ALA A 326 2.08 29.22 -14.87
C ALA A 326 1.37 30.44 -15.51
N PRO A 327 1.99 31.11 -16.50
CA PRO A 327 1.37 32.24 -17.19
C PRO A 327 -0.04 31.91 -17.73
N GLY A 328 -1.02 32.75 -17.42
CA GLY A 328 -2.42 32.55 -17.82
C GLY A 328 -3.27 31.70 -16.88
N VAL A 329 -2.70 31.17 -15.79
CA VAL A 329 -3.42 30.38 -14.77
C VAL A 329 -3.74 31.23 -13.54
N THR A 330 -4.94 31.09 -12.98
CA THR A 330 -5.34 31.79 -11.75
C THR A 330 -4.59 31.24 -10.54
N ARG A 331 -4.35 32.09 -9.53
CA ARG A 331 -3.71 31.64 -8.28
C ARG A 331 -4.52 30.60 -7.52
N ASN A 332 -5.85 30.68 -7.59
CA ASN A 332 -6.74 29.72 -6.95
C ASN A 332 -7.50 28.92 -8.01
N GLU A 333 -7.58 27.61 -7.83
CA GLU A 333 -8.34 26.68 -8.63
C GLU A 333 -9.18 25.78 -7.71
N PHE A 334 -10.49 26.00 -7.72
CA PHE A 334 -11.45 25.17 -6.99
C PHE A 334 -12.16 24.22 -7.95
N GLN A 335 -12.27 22.96 -7.57
CA GLN A 335 -12.93 21.92 -8.35
C GLN A 335 -13.84 21.07 -7.49
N LEU A 336 -15.06 20.83 -7.98
CA LEU A 336 -15.98 19.86 -7.43
C LEU A 336 -16.19 18.74 -8.45
N ARG A 337 -15.96 17.50 -8.03
CA ARG A 337 -15.93 16.33 -8.92
C ARG A 337 -16.77 15.20 -8.35
N SER A 338 -17.57 14.56 -9.19
CA SER A 338 -18.28 13.32 -8.87
C SER A 338 -17.66 12.14 -9.61
N SER A 339 -17.51 11.01 -8.93
CA SER A 339 -16.98 9.77 -9.54
C SER A 339 -17.58 8.51 -8.92
N LEU A 340 -17.67 7.45 -9.71
CA LEU A 340 -17.93 6.10 -9.20
C LEU A 340 -16.61 5.45 -8.81
N GLY A 341 -16.58 4.81 -7.64
CA GLY A 341 -15.41 4.16 -7.07
C GLY A 341 -15.64 2.66 -6.93
N LEU A 342 -14.68 1.85 -7.38
CA LEU A 342 -14.63 0.41 -7.17
C LEU A 342 -13.45 0.06 -6.28
N THR A 343 -13.67 -0.72 -5.22
CA THR A 343 -12.61 -1.21 -4.33
C THR A 343 -12.48 -2.72 -4.46
N PHE A 344 -11.27 -3.25 -4.49
CA PHE A 344 -10.99 -4.69 -4.59
C PHE A 344 -10.04 -5.14 -3.48
#